data_AF-A0A5K7ZLP2-F1
#
_entry.id   AF-A0A5K7ZLP2-F1
#
_cell.length_a   1.000
_cell.length_b   1.000
_cell.length_c   1.000
_cell.angle_alpha   90.00
_cell.angle_beta   90.00
_cell.angle_gamma   90.00
#
_symmetry.space_group_name_H-M   'P 1'
#
loop_
_entity.id
_entity.type
_entity.pdbx_description
1 polymer ?
#
loop_
_entity_poly.entity_id
_entity_poly.type
_entity_poly.pdbx_seq_one_letter_code
_entity_poly.pdbx_strand_id
1 'polypeptide(L)'
;MSMILAPSTITYFNKIQAKVAQAMAQFDSATPYFVQDDPVIFNYELIRKAWFQGVPIKTVCQEHKISRSQYYEKEDRFVTYGMVGLFPDFKDLIEAPDLERLVIMVSRARPSLSQQSIFRFAEAVPATKADANIETVAQILASYGRLVSNRPGDIDFWWRIQRTLSELNRLKQKGVKGRDRKKRQQTFFQDADLCHKRLELFREIFLQSSNAVKPVCLRYGLSLTSYYRLVKDYRLFGPWALIPANTPGKDTMSDETELSIVPAIVILKWLFLLPTRTFFPIRVRCIYFLYYFKMFWT
;
A
#
# COMPACT_ATOMS: atom_id res chain seq x y z
N MET A 1 3.24 2.31 11.79
CA MET A 1 3.75 1.08 11.16
C MET A 1 4.73 1.51 10.10
N SER A 2 5.92 0.91 10.11
CA SER A 2 6.86 1.09 9.02
C SER A 2 6.41 0.26 7.81
N MET A 3 6.56 0.76 6.58
CA MET A 3 6.17 0.01 5.37
C MET A 3 7.22 0.18 4.27
N ILE A 4 8.41 -0.31 4.58
CA ILE A 4 9.51 -0.40 3.64
C ILE A 4 9.27 -1.64 2.76
N LEU A 5 8.79 -1.39 1.54
CA LEU A 5 8.38 -2.44 0.62
C LEU A 5 9.58 -3.19 0.06
N ALA A 6 9.48 -4.51 -0.08
CA ALA A 6 10.48 -5.29 -0.79
C ALA A 6 10.55 -4.95 -2.29
N PRO A 7 11.70 -5.13 -2.97
CA PRO A 7 11.83 -4.88 -4.41
C PRO A 7 10.83 -5.66 -5.29
N SER A 8 10.47 -6.89 -4.89
CA SER A 8 9.46 -7.70 -5.56
C SER A 8 8.06 -7.06 -5.47
N THR A 9 7.70 -6.53 -4.31
CA THR A 9 6.46 -5.77 -4.08
C THR A 9 6.42 -4.51 -4.93
N ILE A 10 7.53 -3.77 -4.99
CA ILE A 10 7.63 -2.57 -5.83
C ILE A 10 7.43 -2.93 -7.30
N THR A 11 8.09 -4.00 -7.76
CA THR A 11 7.97 -4.49 -9.14
C THR A 11 6.55 -4.91 -9.47
N TYR A 12 5.84 -5.55 -8.54
CA TYR A 12 4.44 -5.92 -8.69
C TYR A 12 3.55 -4.68 -8.91
N PHE A 13 3.64 -3.68 -8.03
CA PHE A 13 2.82 -2.47 -8.13
C PHE A 13 3.16 -1.61 -9.36
N ASN A 14 4.43 -1.54 -9.77
CA ASN A 14 4.81 -0.85 -11.01
C ASN A 14 4.15 -1.45 -12.26
N LYS A 15 3.82 -2.74 -12.25
CA LYS A 15 3.23 -3.45 -13.39
C LYS A 15 1.70 -3.51 -13.34
N ILE A 16 1.07 -3.17 -12.22
CA ILE A 16 -0.37 -3.44 -12.02
C ILE A 16 -1.26 -2.68 -13.01
N GLN A 17 -0.97 -1.39 -13.23
CA GLN A 17 -1.73 -0.55 -14.17
C GLN A 17 -1.66 -1.12 -15.60
N ALA A 18 -0.45 -1.48 -16.05
CA ALA A 18 -0.23 -2.06 -17.37
C ALA A 18 -0.97 -3.40 -17.53
N LYS A 19 -0.93 -4.27 -16.51
CA LYS A 19 -1.67 -5.53 -16.49
C LYS A 19 -3.18 -5.32 -16.59
N VAL A 20 -3.74 -4.35 -15.86
CA VAL A 20 -5.17 -4.02 -15.93
C VAL A 20 -5.54 -3.52 -17.32
N ALA A 21 -4.75 -2.60 -17.89
CA ALA A 21 -4.99 -2.08 -19.24
C ALA A 21 -4.94 -3.19 -20.31
N GLN A 22 -3.95 -4.08 -20.22
CA GLN A 22 -3.82 -5.23 -21.11
C GLN A 22 -5.04 -6.16 -21.01
N ALA A 23 -5.47 -6.48 -19.79
CA ALA A 23 -6.62 -7.36 -19.60
C ALA A 23 -7.92 -6.70 -20.11
N MET A 24 -8.14 -5.41 -19.83
CA MET A 24 -9.30 -4.70 -20.36
C MET A 24 -9.36 -4.72 -21.89
N ALA A 25 -8.22 -4.56 -22.57
CA ALA A 25 -8.13 -4.65 -24.02
C ALA A 25 -8.39 -6.08 -24.52
N GLN A 26 -7.85 -7.09 -23.85
CA GLN A 26 -8.03 -8.50 -24.22
C GLN A 26 -9.49 -8.96 -24.13
N PHE A 27 -10.22 -8.49 -23.12
CA PHE A 27 -11.62 -8.87 -22.89
C PHE A 27 -12.63 -7.88 -23.49
N ASP A 28 -12.16 -6.84 -24.17
CA ASP A 28 -12.97 -5.74 -24.73
C ASP A 28 -14.04 -5.22 -23.74
N SER A 29 -13.61 -4.97 -22.50
CA SER A 29 -14.52 -4.59 -21.42
C SER A 29 -14.20 -3.21 -20.86
N ALA A 30 -15.22 -2.36 -20.77
CA ALA A 30 -15.11 -1.03 -20.17
C ALA A 30 -14.93 -1.07 -18.64
N THR A 31 -15.38 -2.16 -18.01
CA THR A 31 -15.33 -2.39 -16.56
C THR A 31 -14.14 -3.29 -16.24
N PRO A 32 -13.16 -2.85 -15.44
CA PRO A 32 -12.04 -3.71 -15.09
C PRO A 32 -12.49 -4.75 -14.06
N TYR A 33 -12.06 -6.00 -14.24
CA TYR A 33 -12.27 -7.07 -13.26
C TYR A 33 -11.20 -8.14 -13.34
N PHE A 34 -11.16 -8.89 -14.45
CA PHE A 34 -10.22 -10.00 -14.57
C PHE A 34 -8.84 -9.45 -14.92
N VAL A 35 -7.85 -9.73 -14.08
CA VAL A 35 -6.44 -9.36 -14.31
C VAL A 35 -5.65 -10.65 -14.35
N GLN A 36 -5.05 -10.94 -15.51
CA GLN A 36 -4.31 -12.18 -15.71
C GLN A 36 -3.09 -12.24 -14.79
N ASP A 37 -2.89 -13.42 -14.19
CA ASP A 37 -1.80 -13.71 -13.25
C ASP A 37 -1.71 -12.72 -12.08
N ASP A 38 -2.86 -12.20 -11.63
CA ASP A 38 -2.94 -11.43 -10.39
C ASP A 38 -3.30 -12.35 -9.20
N PRO A 39 -2.51 -12.33 -8.11
CA PRO A 39 -2.73 -13.23 -6.98
C PRO A 39 -4.07 -13.00 -6.27
N VAL A 40 -4.58 -11.76 -6.24
CA VAL A 40 -5.86 -11.45 -5.59
C VAL A 40 -7.01 -12.06 -6.38
N ILE A 41 -7.03 -11.86 -7.69
CA ILE A 41 -8.06 -12.41 -8.58
C ILE A 41 -7.99 -13.95 -8.63
N PHE A 42 -6.77 -14.51 -8.72
CA PHE A 42 -6.56 -15.94 -8.68
C PHE A 42 -7.11 -16.58 -7.39
N ASN A 43 -6.70 -16.04 -6.23
CA ASN A 43 -7.17 -16.55 -4.93
C ASN A 43 -8.69 -16.45 -4.80
N TYR A 44 -9.27 -15.37 -5.32
CA TYR A 44 -10.70 -15.16 -5.28
C TYR A 44 -11.50 -16.14 -6.14
N GLU A 45 -11.15 -16.30 -7.42
CA GLU A 45 -11.87 -17.23 -8.29
C GLU A 45 -11.70 -18.69 -7.84
N LEU A 46 -10.56 -19.02 -7.22
CA LEU A 46 -10.33 -20.32 -6.57
C LEU A 46 -11.36 -20.58 -5.45
N ILE A 47 -11.51 -19.63 -4.51
CA ILE A 47 -12.47 -19.75 -3.40
C ILE A 47 -13.89 -19.75 -3.93
N ARG A 48 -14.21 -18.87 -4.89
CA ARG A 48 -15.55 -18.76 -5.46
C ARG A 48 -16.01 -20.04 -6.15
N LYS A 49 -15.14 -20.73 -6.90
CA LYS A 49 -15.45 -22.04 -7.50
C LYS A 49 -15.91 -23.07 -6.46
N ALA A 50 -15.20 -23.17 -5.35
CA ALA A 50 -15.55 -24.12 -4.31
C ALA A 50 -16.74 -23.67 -3.45
N TRP A 51 -16.79 -22.39 -3.07
CA TRP A 51 -17.77 -21.88 -2.12
C TRP A 51 -19.12 -21.54 -2.74
N PHE A 52 -19.12 -20.93 -3.93
CA PHE A 52 -20.34 -20.48 -4.59
C PHE A 52 -20.82 -21.51 -5.61
N GLN A 53 -19.94 -21.96 -6.50
CA GLN A 53 -20.32 -22.92 -7.56
C GLN A 53 -20.43 -24.36 -7.05
N GLY A 54 -19.95 -24.65 -5.83
CA GLY A 54 -20.04 -25.98 -5.22
C GLY A 54 -19.12 -27.02 -5.84
N VAL A 55 -18.09 -26.59 -6.58
CA VAL A 55 -17.12 -27.52 -7.20
C VAL A 55 -16.31 -28.21 -6.09
N PRO A 56 -16.12 -29.54 -6.14
CA PRO A 56 -15.30 -30.24 -5.14
C PRO A 56 -13.88 -29.69 -5.06
N ILE A 57 -13.39 -29.46 -3.84
CA ILE A 57 -12.05 -28.89 -3.57
C ILE A 57 -10.94 -29.68 -4.28
N LYS A 58 -11.08 -31.02 -4.37
CA LYS A 58 -10.12 -31.88 -5.09
C LYS A 58 -9.98 -31.45 -6.56
N THR A 59 -11.10 -31.22 -7.24
CA THR A 59 -11.15 -30.80 -8.64
C THR A 59 -10.56 -29.40 -8.79
N VAL A 60 -10.95 -28.46 -7.92
CA VAL A 60 -10.39 -27.10 -7.90
C VAL A 60 -8.87 -27.12 -7.74
N CYS A 61 -8.33 -27.94 -6.82
CA CYS A 61 -6.89 -28.06 -6.62
C CYS A 61 -6.16 -28.63 -7.85
N GLN A 62 -6.77 -29.62 -8.51
CA GLN A 62 -6.21 -30.24 -9.73
C GLN A 62 -6.17 -29.25 -10.90
N GLU A 63 -7.27 -28.55 -11.16
CA GLU A 63 -7.37 -27.56 -12.24
C GLU A 63 -6.35 -26.43 -12.08
N HIS A 64 -6.19 -25.92 -10.86
CA HIS A 64 -5.34 -24.77 -10.56
C HIS A 64 -3.91 -25.15 -10.14
N LYS A 65 -3.58 -26.45 -10.17
CA LYS A 65 -2.24 -26.99 -9.83
C LYS A 65 -1.74 -26.52 -8.45
N ILE A 66 -2.62 -26.50 -7.45
CA ILE A 66 -2.27 -26.17 -6.06
C ILE A 66 -2.45 -27.37 -5.14
N SER A 67 -1.75 -27.36 -4.01
CA SER A 67 -1.99 -28.38 -2.97
C SER A 67 -3.29 -28.11 -2.21
N ARG A 68 -3.86 -29.16 -1.62
CA ARG A 68 -5.02 -29.01 -0.72
C ARG A 68 -4.69 -28.15 0.51
N SER A 69 -3.46 -28.24 1.03
CA SER A 69 -3.04 -27.40 2.16
C SER A 69 -3.04 -25.92 1.79
N GLN A 70 -2.54 -25.56 0.60
CA GLN A 70 -2.56 -24.19 0.10
C GLN A 70 -3.98 -23.66 -0.11
N TYR A 71 -4.90 -24.52 -0.56
CA TYR A 71 -6.32 -24.18 -0.65
C TYR A 71 -6.92 -23.91 0.75
N TYR A 72 -6.70 -24.82 1.70
CA TYR A 72 -7.28 -24.67 3.05
C TYR A 72 -6.73 -23.47 3.81
N GLU A 73 -5.47 -23.10 3.59
CA GLU A 73 -4.89 -21.85 4.11
C GLU A 73 -5.64 -20.62 3.57
N LYS A 74 -5.94 -20.58 2.27
CA LYS A 74 -6.71 -19.49 1.64
C LYS A 74 -8.15 -19.49 2.11
N GLU A 75 -8.76 -20.66 2.24
CA GLU A 75 -10.11 -20.81 2.79
C GLU A 75 -10.18 -20.28 4.22
N ASP A 76 -9.21 -20.62 5.07
CA ASP A 76 -9.15 -20.13 6.44
C ASP A 76 -9.05 -18.60 6.50
N ARG A 77 -8.15 -18.01 5.70
CA ARG A 77 -8.01 -16.55 5.59
C ARG A 77 -9.30 -15.89 5.10
N PHE A 78 -9.99 -16.50 4.13
CA PHE A 78 -11.27 -15.98 3.62
C PHE A 78 -12.39 -16.07 4.66
N VAL A 79 -12.46 -17.15 5.44
CA VAL A 79 -13.44 -17.28 6.52
C VAL A 79 -13.18 -16.23 7.61
N THR A 80 -11.93 -16.06 8.01
CA THR A 80 -11.55 -15.20 9.14
C THR A 80 -11.59 -13.72 8.78
N TYR A 81 -11.07 -13.36 7.60
CA TYR A 81 -10.87 -11.96 7.21
C TYR A 81 -11.72 -11.55 6.01
N GLY A 82 -12.41 -12.47 5.34
CA GLY A 82 -13.15 -12.16 4.12
C GLY A 82 -12.26 -11.90 2.93
N MET A 83 -12.73 -11.05 2.01
CA MET A 83 -12.00 -10.74 0.77
C MET A 83 -10.60 -10.17 1.03
N VAL A 84 -10.42 -9.38 2.09
CA VAL A 84 -9.10 -8.84 2.46
C VAL A 84 -8.11 -9.95 2.88
N GLY A 85 -8.61 -11.10 3.33
CA GLY A 85 -7.78 -12.26 3.64
C GLY A 85 -7.11 -12.87 2.40
N LEU A 86 -7.66 -12.63 1.21
CA LEU A 86 -7.14 -13.18 -0.05
C LEU A 86 -6.06 -12.33 -0.71
N PHE A 87 -5.81 -11.14 -0.18
CA PHE A 87 -4.69 -10.30 -0.61
C PHE A 87 -3.37 -10.92 -0.14
N PRO A 88 -2.33 -10.93 -1.00
CA PRO A 88 -1.02 -11.43 -0.61
C PRO A 88 -0.45 -10.61 0.55
N ASP A 89 0.29 -11.27 1.44
CA ASP A 89 1.06 -10.59 2.47
C ASP A 89 2.38 -10.14 1.85
N PHE A 90 2.53 -8.83 1.69
CA PHE A 90 3.85 -8.28 1.40
C PHE A 90 4.60 -8.17 2.72
N LYS A 91 5.74 -8.84 2.82
CA LYS A 91 6.62 -8.71 3.97
C LYS A 91 7.33 -7.37 3.88
N ASP A 92 7.33 -6.64 4.99
CA ASP A 92 8.23 -5.51 5.18
C ASP A 92 9.66 -6.04 5.21
N LEU A 93 10.56 -5.37 4.48
CA LEU A 93 11.94 -5.85 4.36
C LEU A 93 12.74 -5.58 5.64
N ILE A 94 12.45 -4.46 6.29
CA ILE A 94 13.20 -3.90 7.42
C ILE A 94 12.20 -3.16 8.32
N GLU A 95 12.22 -3.42 9.63
CA GLU A 95 11.55 -2.57 10.62
C GLU A 95 12.52 -1.47 11.06
N ALA A 96 12.41 -0.29 10.44
CA ALA A 96 13.18 0.89 10.83
C ALA A 96 12.27 2.13 10.84
N PRO A 97 11.28 2.21 11.74
CA PRO A 97 10.22 3.23 11.70
C PRO A 97 10.76 4.66 11.85
N ASP A 98 11.76 4.87 12.72
CA ASP A 98 12.34 6.20 12.94
C ASP A 98 13.17 6.65 11.73
N LEU A 99 13.93 5.72 11.13
CA LEU A 99 14.69 5.98 9.91
C LEU A 99 13.76 6.29 8.73
N GLU A 100 12.73 5.47 8.53
CA GLU A 100 11.73 5.69 7.49
C GLU A 100 11.08 7.07 7.64
N ARG A 101 10.65 7.40 8.86
CA ARG A 101 10.05 8.70 9.16
C ARG A 101 11.02 9.83 8.82
N LEU A 102 12.26 9.77 9.30
CA LEU A 102 13.29 10.79 9.03
C LEU A 102 13.52 10.99 7.53
N VAL A 103 13.71 9.91 6.77
CA VAL A 103 13.94 9.94 5.33
C VAL A 103 12.75 10.60 4.60
N ILE A 104 11.52 10.24 4.96
CA ILE A 104 10.31 10.84 4.36
C ILE A 104 10.22 12.33 4.70
N MET A 105 10.52 12.73 5.94
CA MET A 105 10.46 14.14 6.35
C MET A 105 11.52 14.98 5.65
N VAL A 106 12.78 14.52 5.62
CA VAL A 106 13.88 15.23 4.95
C VAL A 106 13.60 15.36 3.46
N SER A 107 13.16 14.27 2.80
CA SER A 107 12.84 14.29 1.38
C SER A 107 11.59 15.13 1.04
N ARG A 108 10.66 15.32 1.98
CA ARG A 108 9.54 16.27 1.84
C ARG A 108 10.01 17.72 2.02
N ALA A 109 10.80 17.99 3.04
CA ALA A 109 11.29 19.32 3.36
C ALA A 109 12.29 19.85 2.32
N ARG A 110 13.06 18.95 1.69
CA ARG A 110 14.07 19.27 0.68
C ARG A 110 14.08 18.21 -0.44
N PRO A 111 13.17 18.31 -1.43
CA PRO A 111 13.06 17.33 -2.52
C PRO A 111 14.30 17.22 -3.42
N SER A 112 15.16 18.23 -3.43
CA SER A 112 16.39 18.27 -4.24
C SER A 112 17.59 17.55 -3.62
N LEU A 113 17.48 17.05 -2.38
CA LEU A 113 18.59 16.35 -1.73
C LEU A 113 18.86 15.00 -2.38
N SER A 114 20.15 14.71 -2.59
CA SER A 114 20.59 13.40 -3.04
C SER A 114 20.39 12.35 -1.96
N GLN A 115 20.23 11.09 -2.37
CA GLN A 115 20.19 9.93 -1.47
C GLN A 115 21.38 9.91 -0.49
N GLN A 116 22.59 10.21 -0.97
CA GLN A 116 23.79 10.30 -0.14
C GLN A 116 23.66 11.36 0.97
N SER A 117 23.03 12.49 0.67
CA SER A 117 22.83 13.56 1.64
C SER A 117 21.82 13.14 2.70
N ILE A 118 20.73 12.49 2.29
CA ILE A 118 19.70 11.95 3.19
C ILE A 118 20.30 10.87 4.10
N PHE A 119 21.15 10.01 3.57
CA PHE A 119 21.90 9.02 4.36
C PHE A 119 22.79 9.67 5.42
N ARG A 120 23.56 10.71 5.06
CA ARG A 120 24.38 11.46 6.03
C ARG A 120 23.54 12.10 7.14
N PHE A 121 22.30 12.52 6.83
CA PHE A 121 21.37 12.99 7.87
C PHE A 121 20.96 11.85 8.81
N ALA A 122 20.66 10.67 8.27
CA ALA A 122 20.32 9.50 9.08
C ALA A 122 21.47 9.05 10.00
N GLU A 123 22.72 9.13 9.55
CA GLU A 123 23.89 8.82 10.38
C GLU A 123 24.13 9.86 11.49
N ALA A 124 23.75 11.11 11.24
CA ALA A 124 23.97 12.22 12.18
C ALA A 124 22.94 12.27 13.31
N VAL A 125 21.75 11.68 13.11
CA VAL A 125 20.68 11.67 14.11
C VAL A 125 20.83 10.43 15.01
N PRO A 126 21.02 10.60 16.34
CA PRO A 126 21.26 9.47 17.25
C PRO A 126 20.18 8.37 17.18
N ALA A 127 18.91 8.76 17.04
CA ALA A 127 17.78 7.83 16.99
C ALA A 127 17.78 6.93 15.74
N THR A 128 18.39 7.35 14.64
CA THR A 128 18.38 6.60 13.37
C THR A 128 19.74 6.04 12.99
N LYS A 129 20.80 6.42 13.72
CA LYS A 129 22.19 6.08 13.39
C LYS A 129 22.45 4.58 13.36
N ALA A 130 21.83 3.81 14.25
CA ALA A 130 22.03 2.36 14.32
C ALA A 130 21.48 1.63 13.07
N ASP A 131 20.36 2.13 12.53
CA ASP A 131 19.69 1.54 11.38
C ASP A 131 20.06 2.22 10.05
N ALA A 132 20.84 3.31 10.12
CA ALA A 132 21.23 4.12 8.97
C ALA A 132 22.08 3.29 8.02
N ASN A 133 21.46 2.84 6.94
CA ASN A 133 22.12 2.18 5.83
C ASN A 133 21.68 2.80 4.50
N ILE A 134 22.61 2.97 3.56
CA ILE A 134 22.31 3.65 2.29
C ILE A 134 21.35 2.86 1.41
N GLU A 135 21.42 1.52 1.43
CA GLU A 135 20.45 0.68 0.73
C GLU A 135 19.06 0.80 1.38
N THR A 136 18.98 0.85 2.71
CA THR A 136 17.71 1.06 3.43
C THR A 136 17.10 2.42 3.09
N VAL A 137 17.90 3.48 3.05
CA VAL A 137 17.45 4.81 2.62
C VAL A 137 16.95 4.79 1.18
N ALA A 138 17.66 4.13 0.27
CA ALA A 138 17.22 3.96 -1.13
C ALA A 138 15.88 3.23 -1.20
N GLN A 139 15.72 2.16 -0.42
CA GLN A 139 14.51 1.34 -0.38
C GLN A 139 13.31 2.11 0.19
N ILE A 140 13.53 2.92 1.23
CA ILE A 140 12.52 3.85 1.75
C ILE A 140 12.12 4.82 0.62
N LEU A 141 13.08 5.52 0.00
CA LEU A 141 12.76 6.47 -1.06
C LEU A 141 11.99 5.81 -2.22
N ALA A 142 12.36 4.58 -2.61
CA ALA A 142 11.66 3.79 -3.62
C ALA A 142 10.21 3.49 -3.22
N SER A 143 9.98 3.06 -1.97
CA SER A 143 8.67 2.69 -1.42
C SER A 143 7.68 3.85 -1.35
N TYR A 144 8.16 5.10 -1.45
CA TYR A 144 7.36 6.32 -1.40
C TYR A 144 7.39 7.14 -2.70
N GLY A 145 7.94 6.59 -3.78
CA GLY A 145 7.98 7.29 -5.05
C GLY A 145 8.95 8.48 -5.07
N ARG A 146 10.01 8.48 -4.27
CA ARG A 146 10.95 9.60 -4.09
C ARG A 146 12.36 9.38 -4.64
N LEU A 147 12.56 8.41 -5.52
CA LEU A 147 13.82 8.27 -6.24
C LEU A 147 13.96 9.40 -7.28
N VAL A 148 15.19 9.73 -7.64
CA VAL A 148 15.50 10.79 -8.63
C VAL A 148 14.87 10.51 -10.00
N SER A 149 14.69 9.25 -10.35
CA SER A 149 14.07 8.79 -11.60
C SER A 149 12.54 8.95 -11.64
N ASN A 150 11.93 9.30 -10.51
CA ASN A 150 10.47 9.20 -10.37
C ASN A 150 9.78 10.44 -10.92
N ARG A 151 8.59 10.21 -11.48
CA ARG A 151 7.71 11.24 -12.01
C ARG A 151 6.92 11.89 -10.87
N PRO A 152 6.46 13.15 -11.03
CA PRO A 152 5.66 13.81 -10.00
C PRO A 152 4.44 13.00 -9.51
N GLY A 153 3.78 12.25 -10.41
CA GLY A 153 2.63 11.40 -10.07
C GLY A 153 2.98 10.11 -9.31
N ASP A 154 4.24 9.70 -9.28
CA ASP A 154 4.66 8.47 -8.60
C ASP A 154 4.52 8.64 -7.08
N ILE A 155 4.78 9.84 -6.55
CA ILE A 155 4.60 10.14 -5.13
C ILE A 155 3.16 9.84 -4.71
N ASP A 156 2.17 10.37 -5.44
CA ASP A 156 0.76 10.18 -5.10
C ASP A 156 0.32 8.71 -5.23
N PHE A 157 0.80 8.03 -6.28
CA PHE A 157 0.58 6.60 -6.49
C PHE A 157 1.09 5.79 -5.29
N TRP A 158 2.36 5.96 -4.93
CA TRP A 158 2.98 5.21 -3.83
C TRP A 158 2.35 5.57 -2.47
N TRP A 159 1.99 6.83 -2.24
CA TRP A 159 1.24 7.21 -1.03
C TRP A 159 -0.15 6.57 -0.95
N ARG A 160 -0.83 6.37 -2.09
CA ARG A 160 -2.08 5.59 -2.12
C ARG A 160 -1.80 4.13 -1.81
N ILE A 161 -0.75 3.51 -2.35
CA ILE A 161 -0.36 2.12 -2.01
C ILE A 161 -0.11 1.97 -0.52
N GLN A 162 0.72 2.84 0.07
CA GLN A 162 1.08 2.80 1.50
C GLN A 162 -0.15 2.84 2.42
N ARG A 163 -1.09 3.76 2.14
CA ARG A 163 -2.37 3.82 2.88
C ARG A 163 -3.23 2.57 2.68
N THR A 164 -3.21 1.99 1.49
CA THR A 164 -3.98 0.78 1.17
C THR A 164 -3.46 -0.42 1.95
N LEU A 165 -2.15 -0.57 2.07
CA LEU A 165 -1.51 -1.62 2.85
C LEU A 165 -1.79 -1.44 4.35
N SER A 166 -1.72 -0.20 4.85
CA SER A 166 -2.07 0.13 6.24
C SER A 166 -3.53 -0.22 6.54
N GLU A 167 -4.44 0.14 5.64
CA GLU A 167 -5.85 -0.20 5.78
C GLU A 167 -6.10 -1.71 5.70
N LEU A 168 -5.40 -2.41 4.81
CA LEU A 168 -5.49 -3.87 4.72
C LEU A 168 -5.15 -4.53 6.06
N ASN A 169 -4.08 -4.10 6.71
CA ASN A 169 -3.65 -4.62 8.01
C ASN A 169 -4.71 -4.33 9.09
N ARG A 170 -5.28 -3.12 9.09
CA ARG A 170 -6.37 -2.75 10.00
C ARG A 170 -7.63 -3.61 9.79
N LEU A 171 -8.00 -3.87 8.54
CA LEU A 171 -9.15 -4.72 8.21
C LEU A 171 -8.92 -6.17 8.61
N LYS A 172 -7.70 -6.69 8.42
CA LYS A 172 -7.31 -8.02 8.91
C LYS A 172 -7.40 -8.13 10.44
N GLN A 173 -6.98 -7.11 11.19
CA GLN A 173 -7.13 -7.11 12.66
C GLN A 173 -8.61 -7.17 13.10
N LYS A 174 -9.51 -6.51 12.37
CA LYS A 174 -10.95 -6.51 12.68
C LYS A 174 -11.61 -7.86 12.35
N GLY A 175 -11.21 -8.49 11.25
CA GLY A 175 -11.84 -9.70 10.72
C GLY A 175 -13.26 -9.50 10.21
N VAL A 176 -13.83 -10.57 9.66
CA VAL A 176 -15.22 -10.63 9.19
C VAL A 176 -15.90 -11.85 9.82
N LYS A 177 -17.06 -11.64 10.44
CA LYS A 177 -17.85 -12.72 11.05
C LYS A 177 -18.95 -13.20 10.10
N GLY A 178 -19.45 -14.41 10.33
CA GLY A 178 -20.65 -14.94 9.65
C GLY A 178 -20.39 -16.01 8.60
N ARG A 179 -19.14 -16.24 8.18
CA ARG A 179 -18.78 -17.32 7.24
C ARG A 179 -18.59 -18.66 7.95
N ASP A 180 -19.13 -19.72 7.37
CA ASP A 180 -19.01 -21.09 7.90
C ASP A 180 -18.65 -22.09 6.78
N ARG A 181 -17.57 -22.84 6.99
CA ARG A 181 -17.08 -23.87 6.06
C ARG A 181 -18.06 -25.03 5.87
N LYS A 182 -18.94 -25.29 6.85
CA LYS A 182 -19.99 -26.31 6.72
C LYS A 182 -21.16 -25.82 5.87
N LYS A 183 -21.35 -24.50 5.77
CA LYS A 183 -22.44 -23.84 5.04
C LYS A 183 -21.89 -22.87 3.99
N ARG A 184 -20.96 -23.34 3.15
CA ARG A 184 -20.20 -22.49 2.21
C ARG A 184 -21.09 -21.61 1.33
N GLN A 185 -22.00 -22.21 0.56
CA GLN A 185 -22.87 -21.48 -0.36
C GLN A 185 -23.77 -20.47 0.34
N GLN A 186 -24.34 -20.85 1.49
CA GLN A 186 -25.27 -20.02 2.26
C GLN A 186 -24.57 -18.82 2.91
N THR A 187 -23.29 -18.97 3.28
CA THR A 187 -22.55 -17.96 4.03
C THR A 187 -21.48 -17.24 3.19
N PHE A 188 -21.41 -17.50 1.88
CA PHE A 188 -20.40 -16.96 0.99
C PHE A 188 -20.43 -15.42 0.93
N PHE A 189 -21.62 -14.85 0.77
CA PHE A 189 -21.86 -13.41 0.80
C PHE A 189 -22.12 -12.93 2.24
N GLN A 190 -21.41 -11.87 2.63
CA GLN A 190 -21.56 -11.24 3.95
C GLN A 190 -21.65 -9.74 3.76
N ASP A 191 -22.64 -9.11 4.41
CA ASP A 191 -22.90 -7.70 4.20
C ASP A 191 -21.80 -6.78 4.70
N ALA A 192 -21.09 -7.22 5.75
CA ALA A 192 -19.96 -6.52 6.35
C ALA A 192 -18.70 -6.53 5.45
N ASP A 193 -18.63 -7.41 4.44
CA ASP A 193 -17.46 -7.53 3.56
C ASP A 193 -17.61 -6.63 2.33
N LEU A 194 -17.35 -5.34 2.52
CA LEU A 194 -17.46 -4.33 1.46
C LEU A 194 -16.51 -4.58 0.30
N CYS A 195 -15.32 -5.14 0.56
CA CYS A 195 -14.35 -5.47 -0.50
C CYS A 195 -14.90 -6.59 -1.39
N HIS A 196 -15.52 -7.62 -0.79
CA HIS A 196 -16.17 -8.69 -1.55
C HIS A 196 -17.31 -8.15 -2.42
N LYS A 197 -18.19 -7.30 -1.87
CA LYS A 197 -19.30 -6.68 -2.62
C LYS A 197 -18.82 -5.88 -3.83
N ARG A 198 -17.76 -5.09 -3.65
CA ARG A 198 -17.18 -4.30 -4.74
C ARG A 198 -16.59 -5.17 -5.85
N LEU A 199 -15.94 -6.27 -5.49
CA LEU A 199 -15.38 -7.20 -6.48
C LEU A 199 -16.49 -7.93 -7.25
N GLU A 200 -17.53 -8.41 -6.58
CA GLU A 200 -18.66 -9.09 -7.23
C GLU A 200 -19.45 -8.15 -8.13
N LEU A 201 -19.63 -6.88 -7.73
CA LEU A 201 -20.17 -5.84 -8.60
C LEU A 201 -19.38 -5.74 -9.93
N PHE A 202 -18.04 -5.68 -9.85
CA PHE A 202 -17.19 -5.61 -11.03
C PHE A 202 -17.26 -6.89 -11.86
N ARG A 203 -17.23 -8.05 -11.20
CA ARG A 203 -17.35 -9.36 -11.83
C ARG A 203 -18.66 -9.49 -12.62
N GLU A 204 -19.78 -9.10 -12.02
CA GLU A 204 -21.10 -9.21 -12.62
C GLU A 204 -21.24 -8.31 -13.84
N ILE A 205 -20.84 -7.04 -13.74
CA ILE A 205 -20.87 -6.10 -14.87
C ILE A 205 -19.91 -6.56 -15.97
N PHE A 206 -18.73 -7.08 -15.60
CA PHE A 206 -17.75 -7.58 -16.55
C PHE A 206 -18.27 -8.78 -17.36
N LEU A 207 -18.93 -9.74 -16.69
CA LEU A 207 -19.45 -10.95 -17.36
C LEU A 207 -20.80 -10.73 -18.06
N GLN A 208 -21.59 -9.76 -17.60
CA GLN A 208 -22.91 -9.44 -18.14
C GLN A 208 -22.90 -8.01 -18.69
N SER A 209 -22.07 -7.78 -19.70
CA SER A 209 -21.86 -6.45 -20.31
C SER A 209 -23.12 -5.85 -20.95
N SER A 210 -24.16 -6.65 -21.20
CA SER A 210 -25.47 -6.20 -21.68
C SER A 210 -26.33 -5.56 -20.58
N ASN A 211 -26.02 -5.78 -19.30
CA ASN A 211 -26.79 -5.19 -18.21
C ASN A 211 -26.47 -3.71 -18.05
N ALA A 212 -27.51 -2.90 -17.83
CA ALA A 212 -27.31 -1.51 -17.44
C ALA A 212 -26.58 -1.45 -16.10
N VAL A 213 -25.46 -0.71 -16.07
CA VAL A 213 -24.60 -0.54 -14.88
C VAL A 213 -25.38 -0.04 -13.66
N LYS A 214 -26.30 0.91 -13.85
CA LYS A 214 -27.04 1.57 -12.76
C LYS A 214 -27.87 0.58 -11.91
N PRO A 215 -28.74 -0.28 -12.47
CA PRO A 215 -29.42 -1.33 -11.71
C PRO A 215 -28.48 -2.23 -10.91
N VAL A 216 -27.35 -2.64 -11.49
CA VAL A 216 -26.39 -3.51 -10.80
C VAL A 216 -25.77 -2.77 -9.61
N CYS A 217 -25.32 -1.53 -9.79
CA CYS A 217 -24.79 -0.71 -8.69
C CYS A 217 -25.78 -0.57 -7.52
N LEU A 218 -27.08 -0.38 -7.81
CA LEU A 218 -28.12 -0.28 -6.79
C LEU A 218 -28.26 -1.58 -5.98
N ARG A 219 -28.20 -2.76 -6.63
CA ARG A 219 -28.24 -4.07 -5.94
C ARG A 219 -27.10 -4.26 -4.95
N TYR A 220 -25.90 -3.79 -5.31
CA TYR A 220 -24.72 -3.87 -4.44
C TYR A 220 -24.60 -2.70 -3.45
N GLY A 221 -25.56 -1.77 -3.43
CA GLY A 221 -25.57 -0.63 -2.51
C GLY A 221 -24.52 0.44 -2.84
N LEU A 222 -24.10 0.56 -4.11
CA LEU A 222 -23.18 1.61 -4.56
C LEU A 222 -23.91 2.66 -5.42
N SER A 223 -23.58 3.94 -5.20
CA SER A 223 -24.00 5.00 -6.12
C SER A 223 -23.22 4.93 -7.43
N LEU A 224 -23.85 5.36 -8.53
CA LEU A 224 -23.22 5.37 -9.85
C LEU A 224 -21.94 6.23 -9.88
N THR A 225 -21.93 7.35 -9.15
CA THR A 225 -20.73 8.20 -9.00
C THR A 225 -19.59 7.46 -8.29
N SER A 226 -19.90 6.70 -7.23
CA SER A 226 -18.91 5.90 -6.50
C SER A 226 -18.36 4.77 -7.37
N TYR A 227 -19.22 4.17 -8.19
CA TYR A 227 -18.81 3.16 -9.16
C TYR A 227 -17.78 3.71 -10.15
N TYR A 228 -18.04 4.83 -10.82
CA TYR A 228 -17.08 5.38 -11.79
C TYR A 228 -15.77 5.83 -11.15
N ARG A 229 -15.80 6.31 -9.89
CA ARG A 229 -14.57 6.56 -9.13
C ARG A 229 -13.80 5.27 -8.87
N LEU A 230 -14.49 4.21 -8.44
CA LEU A 230 -13.87 2.91 -8.20
C LEU A 230 -13.28 2.31 -9.50
N VAL A 231 -13.95 2.48 -10.65
CA VAL A 231 -13.43 2.05 -11.95
C VAL A 231 -12.13 2.79 -12.29
N LYS A 232 -12.08 4.11 -12.07
CA LYS A 232 -10.86 4.90 -12.26
C LYS A 232 -9.73 4.42 -11.36
N ASP A 233 -10.01 4.20 -10.07
CA ASP A 233 -9.01 3.71 -9.12
C ASP A 233 -8.53 2.31 -9.50
N TYR A 234 -9.42 1.41 -9.90
CA TYR A 234 -9.06 0.04 -10.27
C TYR A 234 -8.20 0.00 -11.53
N ARG A 235 -8.41 0.90 -12.50
CA ARG A 235 -7.52 1.02 -13.66
C ARG A 235 -6.07 1.32 -13.26
N LEU A 236 -5.85 2.02 -12.14
CA LEU A 236 -4.52 2.40 -11.66
C LEU A 236 -3.93 1.37 -10.68
N PHE A 237 -4.74 0.86 -9.75
CA PHE A 237 -4.28 0.05 -8.62
C PHE A 237 -4.70 -1.43 -8.72
N GLY A 238 -5.47 -1.80 -9.76
CA GLY A 238 -6.03 -3.14 -9.90
C GLY A 238 -6.93 -3.52 -8.71
N PRO A 239 -6.90 -4.80 -8.28
CA PRO A 239 -7.69 -5.29 -7.15
C PRO A 239 -7.49 -4.51 -5.84
N TRP A 240 -6.36 -3.82 -5.68
CA TRP A 240 -6.06 -3.01 -4.50
C TRP A 240 -6.96 -1.78 -4.36
N ALA A 241 -7.58 -1.32 -5.45
CA ALA A 241 -8.57 -0.24 -5.41
C ALA A 241 -9.82 -0.59 -4.58
N LEU A 242 -10.11 -1.88 -4.40
CA LEU A 242 -11.26 -2.36 -3.63
C LEU A 242 -11.17 -1.96 -2.15
N ILE A 243 -9.95 -1.81 -1.65
CA ILE A 243 -9.67 -1.40 -0.28
C ILE A 243 -9.75 0.14 -0.23
N PRO A 244 -10.66 0.69 0.59
CA PRO A 244 -10.84 2.14 0.71
C PRO A 244 -9.62 2.75 1.41
N ALA A 245 -8.73 3.45 0.71
CA ALA A 245 -7.80 4.34 1.41
C ALA A 245 -8.47 5.69 1.63
N ASN A 246 -8.51 6.13 2.88
CA ASN A 246 -8.97 7.47 3.24
C ASN A 246 -8.13 8.53 2.52
N THR A 247 -8.78 9.59 2.03
CA THR A 247 -8.10 10.79 1.52
C THR A 247 -7.18 11.38 2.58
N PRO A 248 -6.05 12.01 2.18
CA PRO A 248 -5.05 12.50 3.12
C PRO A 248 -5.66 13.64 3.93
N GLY A 249 -5.96 13.40 5.21
CA GLY A 249 -6.58 14.41 6.06
C GLY A 249 -6.43 14.21 7.56
N LYS A 250 -5.78 13.16 8.06
CA LYS A 250 -5.76 12.90 9.52
C LYS A 250 -4.63 12.01 10.04
N ASP A 251 -3.46 12.03 9.41
CA ASP A 251 -2.26 11.46 10.03
C ASP A 251 -1.59 12.56 10.87
N THR A 252 -2.12 12.81 12.07
CA THR A 252 -1.48 13.69 13.06
C THR A 252 -0.26 13.00 13.65
N MET A 253 0.85 13.74 13.68
CA MET A 253 2.13 13.32 14.26
C MET A 253 2.01 13.16 15.78
N SER A 254 2.82 12.28 16.37
CA SER A 254 3.09 12.32 17.82
C SER A 254 3.96 13.54 18.15
N ASP A 255 3.51 14.32 19.13
CA ASP A 255 4.13 15.60 19.54
C ASP A 255 5.62 15.45 19.91
N GLU A 256 6.01 14.33 20.54
CA GLU A 256 7.40 14.07 20.97
C GLU A 256 8.38 13.87 19.81
N THR A 257 7.92 13.27 18.71
CA THR A 257 8.75 13.06 17.51
C THR A 257 8.80 14.33 16.66
N GLU A 258 7.74 15.13 16.67
CA GLU A 258 7.75 16.46 16.07
C GLU A 258 8.75 17.36 16.80
N LEU A 259 8.78 17.32 18.14
CA LEU A 259 9.73 18.08 18.96
C LEU A 259 11.19 17.68 18.80
N SER A 260 11.52 16.43 18.46
CA SER A 260 12.92 16.01 18.25
C SER A 260 13.43 16.34 16.83
N ILE A 261 12.52 16.38 15.84
CA ILE A 261 12.87 16.58 14.43
C ILE A 261 12.70 18.04 13.97
N VAL A 262 11.72 18.78 14.47
CA VAL A 262 11.50 20.19 14.12
C VAL A 262 12.72 21.05 14.43
N PRO A 263 13.41 20.92 15.58
CA PRO A 263 14.66 21.63 15.83
C PRO A 263 15.73 21.28 14.80
N ALA A 264 15.90 20.00 14.45
CA ALA A 264 16.85 19.58 13.43
C ALA A 264 16.53 20.21 12.06
N ILE A 265 15.26 20.25 11.64
CA ILE A 265 14.84 20.88 10.39
C ILE A 265 14.99 22.41 10.42
N VAL A 266 14.65 23.07 11.53
CA VAL A 266 14.79 24.53 11.71
C VAL A 266 16.26 24.93 11.73
N ILE A 267 17.10 24.18 12.44
CA ILE A 267 18.56 24.32 12.47
C ILE A 267 19.14 24.11 11.06
N LEU A 268 18.62 23.15 10.29
CA LEU A 268 19.04 22.93 8.90
C LEU A 268 18.55 24.01 7.94
N LYS A 269 17.36 24.57 8.16
CA LYS A 269 16.87 25.74 7.43
C LYS A 269 17.82 26.92 7.68
N TRP A 270 18.26 27.12 8.92
CA TRP A 270 19.22 28.16 9.32
C TRP A 270 20.65 27.93 8.79
N LEU A 271 21.19 26.71 8.86
CA LEU A 271 22.55 26.38 8.41
C LEU A 271 22.76 26.51 6.89
N PHE A 272 21.68 26.43 6.11
CA PHE A 272 21.73 26.44 4.64
C PHE A 272 21.03 27.65 3.98
N LEU A 273 20.43 28.57 4.75
CA LEU A 273 19.92 29.86 4.24
C LEU A 273 20.97 30.97 4.24
N LEU A 274 22.18 30.74 4.77
CA LEU A 274 23.29 31.69 4.61
C LEU A 274 23.77 31.67 3.15
N PRO A 275 23.76 32.82 2.44
CA PRO A 275 24.24 32.90 1.07
C PRO A 275 25.69 32.39 1.01
N THR A 276 25.99 31.65 -0.06
CA THR A 276 27.26 31.00 -0.36
C THR A 276 28.43 31.98 -0.58
N ARG A 277 28.80 32.77 0.43
CA ARG A 277 29.97 33.65 0.36
C ARG A 277 30.88 33.73 1.59
N THR A 278 30.65 32.94 2.64
CA THR A 278 31.65 32.80 3.70
C THR A 278 32.03 31.33 3.90
N PHE A 279 33.19 30.98 3.35
CA PHE A 279 33.91 29.74 3.61
C PHE A 279 34.20 29.67 5.12
N PHE A 280 33.38 28.94 5.87
CA PHE A 280 33.75 28.48 7.21
C PHE A 280 33.92 26.96 7.18
N PRO A 281 35.04 26.42 7.68
CA PRO A 281 35.32 25.00 7.60
C PRO A 281 34.27 24.20 8.38
N ILE A 282 33.85 23.09 7.78
CA ILE A 282 32.80 22.16 8.24
C ILE A 282 32.96 21.74 9.72
N ARG A 283 34.18 21.78 10.27
CA ARG A 283 34.46 21.54 11.70
C ARG A 283 33.73 22.47 12.67
N VAL A 284 33.51 23.74 12.32
CA VAL A 284 32.88 24.72 13.22
C VAL A 284 31.34 24.54 13.27
N ARG A 285 30.74 24.05 12.18
CA ARG A 285 29.29 23.77 12.12
C ARG A 285 28.88 22.58 13.00
N CYS A 286 29.74 21.58 13.14
CA CYS A 286 29.50 20.45 14.04
C CYS A 286 29.60 20.81 15.53
N ILE A 287 30.44 21.79 15.90
CA ILE A 287 30.56 22.25 17.29
C ILE A 287 29.30 23.00 17.73
N TYR A 288 28.74 23.85 16.88
CA TYR A 288 27.45 24.51 17.16
C TYR A 288 26.28 23.52 17.21
N PHE A 289 26.30 22.48 16.38
CA PHE A 289 25.34 21.39 16.43
C PHE A 289 25.38 20.67 17.78
N LEU A 290 26.56 20.30 18.29
CA LEU A 290 26.73 19.69 19.62
C LEU A 290 26.36 20.65 20.78
N TYR A 291 26.66 21.94 20.66
CA TYR A 291 26.39 22.92 21.72
C TYR A 291 24.89 23.18 21.90
N TYR A 292 24.13 23.30 20.80
CA TYR A 292 22.67 23.45 20.86
C TYR A 292 21.95 22.15 21.24
N PHE A 293 22.46 20.99 20.81
CA PHE A 293 21.88 19.70 21.18
C PHE A 293 22.03 19.40 22.67
N LYS A 294 23.14 19.85 23.29
CA LYS A 294 23.37 19.69 24.73
C LYS A 294 22.50 20.61 25.60
N MET A 295 22.03 21.74 25.06
CA MET A 295 21.19 22.71 25.78
C MET A 295 19.70 22.33 25.82
N PHE A 296 19.26 21.46 24.91
CA PHE A 296 17.87 20.97 24.84
C PHE A 296 17.66 19.60 25.51
N TRP A 297 18.74 18.97 26.00
CA TRP A 297 18.76 17.63 26.59
C TRP A 297 19.53 17.62 27.94
N THR A 298 19.16 18.56 28.81
CA THR A 298 19.36 18.56 30.28
C THR A 298 18.11 19.13 30.91
#